data_AF-X0URV4-F1
#
_entry.id   AF-X0URV4-F1
#
_cell.length_a   1.000
_cell.length_b   1.000
_cell.length_c   1.000
_cell.angle_alpha   90.00
_cell.angle_beta   90.00
_cell.angle_gamma   90.00
#
_symmetry.space_group_name_H-M   'P 1'
#
loop_
_entity.id
_entity.type
_entity.pdbx_description
1 polymer ?
#
loop_
_entity_poly.entity_id
_entity_poly.type
_entity_poly.pdbx_seq_one_letter_code
_entity_poly.pdbx_strand_id
1 'polypeptide(L)'
;EDAAVPKVAHNGKYDMTVLAEYGVTVNNVAFDTMVAAHLLSEQSLGLKALAFNRLGVEMTPISELIGSGAKQISMAQVEIEKAGDYACADADMTLSLAELLEAELRQQGLWKLFAEVEMPLVPILLDMERSGIALDTDLLRGLSHRLGERLLKLEVDIYNSVGHQFNINSSQQLGAVLFEELGLPSGRKKGGSYSTAAPVLEALREVHPIAGLILDYRQLSKLKSTYIDSLPGLINPKTGRVHTSFNQTRTTTGRLSSSNPNLQNIPIRGELG
;
A
#
# COMPACT_ATOMS: atom_id res chain seq x y z
N GLU A 1 -4.92 5.67 -28.99
CA GLU A 1 -4.11 6.90 -28.88
C GLU A 1 -4.87 8.16 -29.26
N ASP A 2 -5.83 8.08 -30.20
CA ASP A 2 -6.69 9.22 -30.55
C ASP A 2 -7.43 9.82 -29.33
N ALA A 3 -7.23 11.11 -29.07
CA ALA A 3 -7.86 11.83 -27.97
C ALA A 3 -9.34 12.16 -28.24
N ALA A 4 -9.81 12.11 -29.48
CA ALA A 4 -11.21 12.36 -29.83
C ALA A 4 -12.14 11.20 -29.41
N VAL A 5 -11.61 10.00 -29.24
CA VAL A 5 -12.38 8.80 -28.88
C VAL A 5 -12.39 8.64 -27.35
N PRO A 6 -13.54 8.71 -26.66
CA PRO A 6 -13.59 8.43 -25.22
C PRO A 6 -13.42 6.94 -24.93
N LYS A 7 -12.78 6.61 -23.80
CA LYS A 7 -12.65 5.23 -23.30
C LYS A 7 -13.23 5.13 -21.91
N VAL A 8 -13.91 4.01 -21.67
CA VAL A 8 -14.40 3.60 -20.36
C VAL A 8 -13.52 2.46 -19.89
N ALA A 9 -13.09 2.51 -18.63
CA ALA A 9 -12.22 1.50 -18.05
C ALA A 9 -12.63 1.18 -16.60
N HIS A 10 -12.07 0.09 -16.08
CA HIS A 10 -12.10 -0.23 -14.67
C HIS A 10 -10.65 -0.30 -14.19
N ASN A 11 -10.23 0.63 -13.32
CA ASN A 11 -8.82 0.80 -12.95
C ASN A 11 -7.93 1.08 -14.19
N GLY A 12 -8.35 2.03 -15.03
CA GLY A 12 -7.73 2.33 -16.31
C GLY A 12 -6.25 2.70 -16.23
N LYS A 13 -5.78 3.23 -15.08
CA LYS A 13 -4.36 3.48 -14.83
C LYS A 13 -3.49 2.23 -15.06
N TYR A 14 -3.99 1.04 -14.71
CA TYR A 14 -3.30 -0.22 -14.96
C TYR A 14 -3.15 -0.48 -16.46
N ASP A 15 -4.24 -0.41 -17.22
CA ASP A 15 -4.22 -0.63 -18.67
C ASP A 15 -3.31 0.37 -19.39
N MET A 16 -3.39 1.64 -18.98
CA MET A 16 -2.50 2.69 -19.48
C MET A 16 -1.03 2.40 -19.19
N THR A 17 -0.70 1.84 -18.01
CA THR A 17 0.67 1.46 -17.64
C THR A 17 1.17 0.33 -18.54
N VAL A 18 0.37 -0.72 -18.72
CA VAL A 18 0.73 -1.87 -19.55
C VAL A 18 0.94 -1.45 -21.00
N LEU A 19 0.04 -0.65 -21.57
CA LEU A 19 0.15 -0.19 -22.96
C LEU A 19 1.34 0.74 -23.19
N ALA A 20 1.70 1.55 -22.18
CA ALA A 20 2.85 2.43 -22.28
C ALA A 20 4.19 1.68 -22.35
N GLU A 21 4.28 0.45 -21.83
CA GLU A 21 5.46 -0.42 -22.02
C GLU A 21 5.66 -0.84 -23.47
N TYR A 22 4.60 -0.79 -24.29
CA TYR A 22 4.64 -1.06 -25.72
C TYR A 22 4.66 0.23 -26.57
N GLY A 23 4.93 1.38 -25.94
CA GLY A 23 5.01 2.67 -26.63
C GLY A 23 3.66 3.26 -27.03
N VAL A 24 2.55 2.74 -26.50
CA VAL A 24 1.19 3.21 -26.81
C VAL A 24 0.73 4.21 -25.76
N THR A 25 0.36 5.42 -26.18
CA THR A 25 -0.17 6.44 -25.26
C THR A 25 -1.69 6.46 -25.27
N VAL A 26 -2.29 6.03 -24.16
CA VAL A 26 -3.75 6.03 -24.01
C VAL A 26 -4.24 7.41 -23.60
N ASN A 27 -4.87 8.11 -24.53
CA ASN A 27 -5.52 9.40 -24.28
C ASN A 27 -7.03 9.22 -24.04
N ASN A 28 -7.66 10.19 -23.36
CA ASN A 28 -9.10 10.28 -23.18
C ASN A 28 -9.75 9.04 -22.54
N VAL A 29 -9.21 8.57 -21.41
CA VAL A 29 -9.96 7.71 -20.49
C VAL A 29 -11.00 8.60 -19.82
N ALA A 30 -12.20 8.61 -20.38
CA ALA A 30 -13.28 9.52 -20.02
C ALA A 30 -14.00 9.09 -18.74
N PHE A 31 -13.95 7.79 -18.41
CA PHE A 31 -14.63 7.25 -17.25
C PHE A 31 -13.88 6.04 -16.67
N ASP A 32 -13.62 6.06 -15.36
CA ASP A 32 -13.12 4.91 -14.60
C ASP A 32 -14.16 4.48 -13.56
N THR A 33 -14.70 3.28 -13.74
CA THR A 33 -15.76 2.74 -12.86
C THR A 33 -15.28 2.49 -11.43
N MET A 34 -14.00 2.18 -11.21
CA MET A 34 -13.45 2.00 -9.87
C MET A 34 -13.42 3.33 -9.11
N VAL A 35 -13.10 4.42 -9.80
CA VAL A 35 -13.10 5.78 -9.26
C VAL A 35 -14.52 6.24 -8.96
N ALA A 36 -15.43 6.04 -9.90
CA ALA A 36 -16.84 6.37 -9.72
C ALA A 36 -17.45 5.64 -8.52
N ALA A 37 -17.23 4.32 -8.43
CA ALA A 37 -17.66 3.50 -7.30
C ALA A 37 -17.09 4.00 -5.97
N HIS A 38 -15.81 4.40 -5.95
CA HIS A 38 -15.19 4.94 -4.74
C HIS A 38 -15.88 6.23 -4.26
N LEU A 39 -16.15 7.17 -5.16
CA LEU A 39 -16.86 8.42 -4.82
C LEU A 39 -18.28 8.15 -4.31
N LEU A 40 -18.94 7.11 -4.85
CA LEU A 40 -20.25 6.65 -4.38
C LEU A 40 -20.18 5.81 -3.10
N SER A 41 -19.01 5.73 -2.45
CA SER A 41 -18.79 5.04 -1.18
C SER A 41 -19.10 3.53 -1.22
N GLU A 42 -18.82 2.89 -2.36
CA GLU A 42 -18.91 1.44 -2.49
C GLU A 42 -17.97 0.72 -1.53
N GLN A 43 -18.46 -0.36 -0.90
CA GLN A 43 -17.66 -1.15 0.03
C GLN A 43 -16.59 -1.99 -0.68
N SER A 44 -16.93 -2.51 -1.87
CA SER A 44 -16.03 -3.30 -2.69
C SER A 44 -15.90 -2.66 -4.06
N LEU A 45 -14.67 -2.37 -4.46
CA LEU A 45 -14.37 -1.64 -5.69
C LEU A 45 -13.95 -2.55 -6.83
N GLY A 46 -13.83 -3.86 -6.62
CA GLY A 46 -13.45 -4.78 -7.69
C GLY A 46 -14.60 -5.01 -8.67
N LEU A 47 -14.30 -5.00 -9.98
CA LEU A 47 -15.29 -5.14 -11.05
C LEU A 47 -16.32 -6.25 -10.82
N LYS A 48 -15.87 -7.43 -10.41
CA LYS A 48 -16.71 -8.62 -10.20
C LYS A 48 -17.71 -8.41 -9.06
N ALA A 49 -17.26 -7.79 -7.98
CA ALA A 49 -18.14 -7.46 -6.85
C ALA A 49 -19.13 -6.35 -7.22
N LEU A 50 -18.70 -5.34 -7.99
CA LEU A 50 -19.57 -4.28 -8.47
C LEU A 50 -20.64 -4.81 -9.42
N ALA A 51 -20.27 -5.65 -10.40
CA ALA A 51 -21.20 -6.28 -11.33
C ALA A 51 -22.26 -7.11 -10.57
N PHE A 52 -21.85 -7.89 -9.57
CA PHE A 52 -22.78 -8.65 -8.75
C PHE A 52 -23.71 -7.73 -7.93
N ASN A 53 -23.16 -6.77 -7.19
CA ASN A 53 -23.93 -5.93 -6.27
C ASN A 53 -24.86 -4.93 -6.99
N ARG A 54 -24.43 -4.40 -8.14
CA ARG A 54 -25.13 -3.32 -8.85
C ARG A 54 -25.93 -3.79 -10.04
N LEU A 55 -25.49 -4.84 -10.73
CA LEU A 55 -26.16 -5.37 -11.93
C LEU A 55 -26.80 -6.75 -11.69
N GLY A 56 -26.53 -7.40 -10.54
CA GLY A 56 -26.99 -8.76 -10.28
C GLY A 56 -26.29 -9.82 -11.14
N VAL A 57 -25.14 -9.50 -11.74
CA VAL A 57 -24.41 -10.38 -12.65
C VAL A 57 -23.23 -11.01 -11.93
N GLU A 58 -23.24 -12.33 -11.81
CA GLU A 58 -22.08 -13.09 -11.33
C GLU A 58 -21.08 -13.30 -12.47
N MET A 59 -19.89 -12.72 -12.32
CA MET A 59 -18.81 -12.81 -13.29
C MET A 59 -17.82 -13.90 -12.91
N THR A 60 -17.17 -14.52 -13.91
CA THR A 60 -16.09 -15.48 -13.69
C THR A 60 -14.90 -14.81 -12.97
N PRO A 61 -14.46 -15.32 -11.79
CA PRO A 61 -13.26 -14.87 -11.12
C PRO A 61 -11.99 -15.21 -11.92
N ILE A 62 -10.97 -14.35 -11.87
CA ILE A 62 -9.71 -14.60 -12.58
C ILE A 62 -9.03 -15.90 -12.13
N SER A 63 -9.19 -16.29 -10.86
CA SER A 63 -8.62 -17.51 -10.30
C SER A 63 -9.15 -18.79 -10.94
N GLU A 64 -10.32 -18.76 -11.61
CA GLU A 64 -10.80 -19.90 -12.37
C GLU A 64 -10.02 -20.08 -13.69
N LEU A 65 -9.49 -18.99 -14.24
CA LEU A 65 -8.66 -19.04 -15.45
C LEU A 65 -7.21 -19.40 -15.12
N ILE A 66 -6.64 -18.72 -14.14
CA ILE A 66 -5.19 -18.78 -13.89
C ILE A 66 -4.81 -19.57 -12.64
N GLY A 67 -5.78 -20.05 -11.85
CA GLY A 67 -5.53 -20.70 -10.58
C GLY A 67 -5.08 -19.73 -9.49
N SER A 68 -4.48 -20.26 -8.42
CA SER A 68 -3.99 -19.49 -7.28
C SER A 68 -2.73 -20.10 -6.65
N GLY A 69 -2.02 -19.29 -5.86
CA GLY A 69 -0.83 -19.70 -5.12
C GLY A 69 0.33 -20.10 -6.03
N ALA A 70 1.18 -21.01 -5.56
CA ALA A 70 2.41 -21.41 -6.26
C ALA A 70 2.16 -22.11 -7.61
N LYS A 71 0.92 -22.54 -7.90
CA LYS A 71 0.54 -23.20 -9.16
C LYS A 71 -0.18 -22.25 -10.13
N GLN A 72 -0.26 -20.96 -9.81
CA GLN A 72 -0.89 -19.97 -10.67
C GLN A 72 -0.15 -19.89 -12.01
N ILE A 73 -0.89 -19.98 -13.12
CA ILE A 73 -0.37 -19.85 -14.48
C ILE A 73 -0.48 -18.39 -14.95
N SER A 74 0.18 -18.04 -16.06
CA SER A 74 -0.02 -16.73 -16.68
C SER A 74 -1.22 -16.74 -17.64
N MET A 75 -1.82 -15.58 -17.92
CA MET A 75 -2.90 -15.48 -18.90
C MET A 75 -2.49 -15.97 -20.30
N ALA A 76 -1.21 -15.90 -20.66
CA ALA A 76 -0.70 -16.42 -21.94
C ALA A 76 -0.74 -17.97 -22.05
N GLN A 77 -1.04 -18.67 -20.95
CA GLN A 77 -1.21 -20.13 -20.91
C GLN A 77 -2.69 -20.56 -20.88
N VAL A 78 -3.62 -19.61 -20.84
CA VAL A 78 -5.06 -19.87 -20.84
C VAL A 78 -5.54 -20.09 -22.28
N GLU A 79 -6.50 -21.01 -22.46
CA GLU A 79 -7.15 -21.22 -23.76
C GLU A 79 -7.79 -19.92 -24.27
N ILE A 80 -7.63 -19.66 -25.57
CA ILE A 80 -8.03 -18.39 -26.20
C ILE A 80 -9.53 -18.13 -26.01
N GLU A 81 -10.36 -19.16 -26.12
CA GLU A 81 -11.82 -19.02 -25.94
C GLU A 81 -12.15 -18.55 -24.52
N LYS A 82 -11.55 -19.16 -23.49
CA LYS A 82 -11.77 -18.78 -22.08
C LYS A 82 -11.24 -17.39 -21.76
N ALA A 83 -10.07 -17.06 -22.28
CA ALA A 83 -9.50 -15.73 -22.13
C ALA A 83 -10.37 -14.66 -22.81
N GLY A 84 -10.91 -14.99 -24.00
CA GLY A 84 -11.83 -14.15 -24.77
C GLY A 84 -13.13 -13.89 -24.01
N ASP A 85 -13.81 -14.94 -23.56
CA ASP A 85 -15.07 -14.82 -22.80
C ASP A 85 -14.89 -13.96 -21.54
N TYR A 86 -13.80 -14.18 -20.80
CA TYR A 86 -13.46 -13.40 -19.62
C TYR A 86 -13.21 -11.91 -19.95
N ALA A 87 -12.36 -11.64 -20.94
CA ALA A 87 -11.99 -10.27 -21.31
C ALA A 87 -13.18 -9.49 -21.89
N CYS A 88 -14.02 -10.15 -22.69
CA CYS A 88 -15.25 -9.56 -23.23
C CYS A 88 -16.25 -9.23 -22.11
N ALA A 89 -16.44 -10.14 -21.15
CA ALA A 89 -17.31 -9.90 -20.00
C ALA A 89 -16.81 -8.72 -19.15
N ASP A 90 -15.49 -8.61 -18.95
CA ASP A 90 -14.89 -7.47 -18.23
C ASP A 90 -15.18 -6.14 -18.94
N ALA A 91 -15.05 -6.09 -20.26
CA ALA A 91 -15.35 -4.88 -21.04
C ALA A 91 -16.84 -4.52 -21.01
N ASP A 92 -17.72 -5.51 -21.20
CA ASP A 92 -19.18 -5.33 -21.23
C ASP A 92 -19.72 -4.85 -19.88
N MET A 93 -19.30 -5.50 -18.78
CA MET A 93 -19.72 -5.12 -17.44
C MET A 93 -19.16 -3.76 -17.03
N THR A 94 -17.94 -3.42 -17.48
CA THR A 94 -17.36 -2.09 -17.24
C THR A 94 -18.19 -0.99 -17.91
N LEU A 95 -18.65 -1.19 -19.15
CA LEU A 95 -19.50 -0.22 -19.83
C LEU A 95 -20.88 -0.11 -19.16
N SER A 96 -21.50 -1.25 -18.86
CA SER A 96 -22.81 -1.30 -18.18
C SER A 96 -22.79 -0.60 -16.81
N LEU A 97 -21.71 -0.79 -16.04
CA LEU A 97 -21.52 -0.08 -14.77
C LEU A 97 -21.30 1.41 -14.97
N ALA A 98 -20.59 1.84 -16.00
CA ALA A 98 -20.30 3.26 -16.22
C ALA A 98 -21.58 4.08 -16.41
N GLU A 99 -22.54 3.58 -17.20
CA GLU A 99 -23.82 4.24 -17.43
C GLU A 99 -24.60 4.43 -16.11
N LEU A 100 -24.66 3.37 -15.29
CA LEU A 100 -25.35 3.39 -14.00
C LEU A 100 -24.66 4.36 -13.02
N LEU A 101 -23.34 4.23 -12.85
CA LEU A 101 -22.58 5.02 -11.88
C LEU A 101 -22.52 6.51 -12.29
N GLU A 102 -22.48 6.82 -13.58
CA GLU A 102 -22.56 8.21 -14.06
C GLU A 102 -23.87 8.87 -13.63
N ALA A 103 -25.00 8.19 -13.83
CA ALA A 103 -26.31 8.71 -13.45
C ALA A 103 -26.39 9.02 -11.95
N GLU A 104 -25.87 8.11 -11.11
CA GLU A 104 -25.81 8.30 -9.66
C GLU A 104 -24.86 9.43 -9.24
N LEU A 105 -23.68 9.52 -9.84
CA LEU A 105 -22.73 10.61 -9.59
C LEU A 105 -23.37 11.97 -9.87
N ARG A 106 -24.14 12.09 -10.97
CA ARG A 106 -24.86 13.32 -11.31
C ARG A 106 -25.98 13.60 -10.31
N GLN A 107 -26.76 12.59 -9.95
CA GLN A 107 -27.85 12.71 -8.98
C GLN A 107 -27.35 13.18 -7.59
N GLN A 108 -26.19 12.69 -7.16
CA GLN A 108 -25.58 13.07 -5.88
C GLN A 108 -24.72 14.34 -5.95
N GLY A 109 -24.64 15.00 -7.11
CA GLY A 109 -23.83 16.22 -7.28
C GLY A 109 -22.32 15.99 -7.27
N LEU A 110 -21.86 14.75 -7.41
CA LEU A 110 -20.45 14.34 -7.39
C LEU A 110 -19.78 14.40 -8.77
N TRP A 111 -20.56 14.57 -9.84
CA TRP A 111 -20.05 14.58 -11.22
C TRP A 111 -18.91 15.58 -11.43
N LYS A 112 -18.99 16.78 -10.85
CA LYS A 112 -17.95 17.80 -10.99
C LYS A 112 -16.61 17.35 -10.39
N LEU A 113 -16.65 16.77 -9.19
CA LEU A 113 -15.47 16.21 -8.53
C LEU A 113 -14.87 15.08 -9.37
N PHE A 114 -15.72 14.17 -9.86
CA PHE A 114 -15.28 13.07 -10.72
C PHE A 114 -14.60 13.57 -12.00
N ALA A 115 -15.26 14.44 -12.76
CA ALA A 115 -14.83 14.84 -14.10
C ALA A 115 -13.71 15.89 -14.11
N GLU A 116 -13.68 16.80 -13.13
CA GLU A 116 -12.70 17.91 -13.11
C GLU A 116 -11.50 17.66 -12.19
N VAL A 117 -11.58 16.67 -11.29
CA VAL A 117 -10.49 16.37 -10.34
C VAL A 117 -10.00 14.93 -10.47
N GLU A 118 -10.86 13.93 -10.25
CA GLU A 118 -10.41 12.54 -10.16
C GLU A 118 -9.96 11.99 -11.53
N MET A 119 -10.75 12.17 -12.58
CA MET A 119 -10.40 11.67 -13.92
C MET A 119 -9.15 12.36 -14.51
N PRO A 120 -8.97 13.69 -14.43
CA PRO A 120 -7.73 14.35 -14.84
C PRO A 120 -6.50 13.93 -14.02
N LEU A 121 -6.69 13.46 -12.79
CA LEU A 121 -5.60 13.01 -11.92
C LEU A 121 -5.04 11.64 -12.35
N VAL A 122 -5.84 10.77 -12.97
CA VAL A 122 -5.41 9.44 -13.45
C VAL A 122 -4.13 9.48 -14.31
N PRO A 123 -4.06 10.24 -15.42
CA PRO A 123 -2.84 10.30 -16.23
C PRO A 123 -1.66 10.96 -15.49
N ILE A 124 -1.92 11.92 -14.60
CA ILE A 124 -0.87 12.57 -13.80
C ILE A 124 -0.23 11.55 -12.85
N LEU A 125 -1.04 10.75 -12.16
CA LEU A 125 -0.53 9.69 -11.29
C LEU A 125 0.26 8.65 -12.09
N LEU A 126 -0.23 8.26 -13.27
CA LEU A 126 0.51 7.38 -14.16
C LEU A 126 1.91 7.95 -14.49
N ASP A 127 1.98 9.22 -14.87
CA ASP A 127 3.25 9.87 -15.22
C ASP A 127 4.20 9.95 -14.02
N MET A 128 3.68 10.23 -12.82
CA MET A 128 4.45 10.22 -11.58
C MET A 128 5.00 8.82 -11.28
N GLU A 129 4.17 7.78 -11.41
CA GLU A 129 4.55 6.38 -11.17
C GLU A 129 5.61 5.94 -12.17
N ARG A 130 5.43 6.23 -13.46
CA ARG A 130 6.39 5.87 -14.52
C ARG A 130 7.70 6.65 -14.42
N SER A 131 7.65 7.90 -13.99
CA SER A 131 8.86 8.70 -13.75
C SER A 131 9.71 8.09 -12.64
N GLY A 132 9.08 7.58 -11.58
CA GLY A 132 9.76 6.98 -10.44
C GLY A 132 10.66 7.95 -9.67
N ILE A 133 11.33 7.45 -8.64
CA ILE A 133 12.14 8.23 -7.69
C ILE A 133 13.57 7.69 -7.69
N ALA A 134 14.55 8.57 -7.88
CA ALA A 134 15.96 8.21 -7.73
C ALA A 134 16.34 8.09 -6.26
N LEU A 135 17.20 7.12 -5.96
CA LEU A 135 17.75 6.92 -4.63
C LEU A 135 19.28 7.02 -4.68
N ASP A 136 19.85 7.72 -3.70
CA ASP A 136 21.29 7.65 -3.43
C ASP A 136 21.57 6.41 -2.57
N THR A 137 21.99 5.34 -3.23
CA THR A 137 22.21 4.03 -2.58
C THR A 137 23.46 4.03 -1.71
N ASP A 138 24.46 4.87 -1.99
CA ASP A 138 25.66 4.98 -1.18
C ASP A 138 25.38 5.74 0.12
N LEU A 139 24.58 6.82 0.04
CA LEU A 139 24.07 7.51 1.22
C LEU A 139 23.25 6.56 2.11
N LEU A 140 22.32 5.79 1.51
CA LEU A 140 21.51 4.80 2.24
C LEU A 140 22.37 3.71 2.88
N ARG A 141 23.40 3.21 2.20
CA ARG A 141 24.33 2.23 2.77
C ARG A 141 25.09 2.81 3.97
N GLY A 142 25.57 4.05 3.86
CA GLY A 142 26.22 4.75 4.97
C GLY A 142 25.28 4.97 6.17
N LEU A 143 24.03 5.33 5.91
CA LEU A 143 22.99 5.45 6.95
C LEU A 143 22.70 4.11 7.61
N SER A 144 22.58 3.03 6.83
CA SER A 144 22.34 1.67 7.36
C SER A 144 23.42 1.27 8.36
N HIS A 145 24.69 1.53 8.02
CA HIS A 145 25.80 1.20 8.91
C HIS A 145 25.73 1.99 10.23
N ARG A 146 25.56 3.32 10.16
CA ARG A 146 25.44 4.17 11.36
C ARG A 146 24.28 3.77 12.26
N LEU A 147 23.13 3.44 11.67
CA LEU A 147 21.97 2.98 12.45
C LEU A 147 22.21 1.60 13.06
N GLY A 148 22.91 0.71 12.35
CA GLY A 148 23.31 -0.59 12.88
C GLY A 148 24.17 -0.45 14.14
N GLU A 149 25.18 0.41 14.12
CA GLU A 149 26.02 0.68 15.29
C GLU A 149 25.23 1.23 16.48
N ARG A 150 24.29 2.15 16.23
CA ARG A 150 23.44 2.72 17.27
C ARG A 150 22.45 1.70 17.84
N LEU A 151 21.91 0.82 17.01
CA LEU A 151 21.04 -0.28 17.43
C LEU A 151 21.78 -1.28 18.32
N LEU A 152 23.02 -1.64 17.98
CA LEU A 152 23.84 -2.52 18.81
C LEU A 152 24.10 -1.93 20.20
N LYS A 153 24.37 -0.62 20.28
CA LYS A 153 24.54 0.08 21.57
C LYS A 153 23.26 0.01 22.41
N LEU A 154 22.12 0.39 21.83
CA LEU A 154 20.83 0.33 22.50
C LEU A 154 20.47 -1.09 22.95
N GLU A 155 20.77 -2.09 22.14
CA GLU A 155 20.54 -3.49 22.44
C GLU A 155 21.35 -3.94 23.66
N VAL A 156 22.65 -3.59 23.73
CA VAL A 156 23.49 -3.84 24.90
C VAL A 156 22.93 -3.13 26.15
N ASP A 157 22.52 -1.86 26.04
CA ASP A 157 21.96 -1.10 27.17
C ASP A 157 20.64 -1.71 27.68
N ILE A 158 19.80 -2.20 26.77
CA ILE A 158 18.55 -2.91 27.11
C ILE A 158 18.87 -4.21 27.83
N TYR A 159 19.80 -5.03 27.30
CA TYR A 159 20.18 -6.30 27.94
C TYR A 159 20.83 -6.09 29.31
N ASN A 160 21.67 -5.06 29.47
CA ASN A 160 22.26 -4.72 30.76
C ASN A 160 21.22 -4.28 31.79
N SER A 161 20.11 -3.66 31.35
CA SER A 161 19.01 -3.24 32.23
C SER A 161 18.20 -4.42 32.78
N VAL A 162 18.26 -5.59 32.13
CA VAL A 162 17.47 -6.79 32.49
C VAL A 162 18.35 -7.91 33.03
N GLY A 163 19.60 -8.02 32.56
CA GLY A 163 20.57 -9.04 32.96
C GLY A 163 20.65 -10.25 32.03
N HIS A 164 19.85 -10.31 30.96
CA HIS A 164 19.94 -11.35 29.93
C HIS A 164 19.45 -10.86 28.56
N GLN A 165 19.70 -11.68 27.54
CA GLN A 165 19.25 -11.43 26.17
C GLN A 165 17.83 -11.95 25.94
N PHE A 166 17.08 -11.26 25.09
CA PHE A 166 15.76 -11.64 24.61
C PHE A 166 15.45 -10.92 23.30
N ASN A 167 14.43 -11.34 22.56
CA ASN A 167 14.05 -10.67 21.31
C ASN A 167 13.25 -9.38 21.60
N ILE A 168 13.93 -8.23 21.52
CA ILE A 168 13.36 -6.89 21.74
C ILE A 168 12.22 -6.57 20.74
N ASN A 169 12.27 -7.13 19.53
CA ASN A 169 11.25 -6.94 18.50
C ASN A 169 10.00 -7.80 18.73
N SER A 170 10.08 -8.84 19.56
CA SER A 170 8.93 -9.68 19.92
C SER A 170 8.12 -9.03 21.04
N SER A 171 6.95 -8.49 20.72
CA SER A 171 6.02 -7.90 21.71
C SER A 171 5.66 -8.84 22.87
N GLN A 172 5.62 -10.15 22.64
CA GLN A 172 5.34 -11.15 23.67
C GLN A 172 6.48 -11.24 24.69
N GLN A 173 7.70 -11.57 24.21
CA GLN A 173 8.90 -11.62 25.06
C GLN A 173 9.15 -10.29 25.78
N LEU A 174 9.05 -9.16 25.06
CA LEU A 174 9.21 -7.84 25.67
C LEU A 174 8.16 -7.58 26.76
N GLY A 175 6.90 -7.97 26.53
CA GLY A 175 5.84 -7.83 27.52
C GLY A 175 6.12 -8.65 28.79
N ALA A 176 6.61 -9.88 28.65
CA ALA A 176 6.98 -10.71 29.79
C ALA A 176 8.10 -10.06 30.62
N VAL A 177 9.18 -9.62 29.95
CA VAL A 177 10.30 -8.93 30.61
C VAL A 177 9.84 -7.66 31.35
N LEU A 178 9.08 -6.79 30.69
CA LEU A 178 8.67 -5.51 31.30
C LEU A 178 7.71 -5.69 32.47
N PHE A 179 6.73 -6.58 32.35
CA PHE A 179 5.59 -6.61 33.27
C PHE A 179 5.62 -7.79 34.26
N GLU A 180 6.27 -8.90 33.93
CA GLU A 180 6.36 -10.07 34.80
C GLU A 180 7.71 -10.10 35.54
N GLU A 181 8.82 -9.83 34.84
CA GLU A 181 10.16 -9.87 35.46
C GLU A 181 10.52 -8.57 36.17
N LEU A 182 10.41 -7.42 35.48
CA LEU A 182 10.68 -6.10 36.06
C LEU A 182 9.51 -5.55 36.88
N GLY A 183 8.33 -6.17 36.80
CA GLY A 183 7.15 -5.78 37.58
C GLY A 183 6.62 -4.38 37.28
N LEU A 184 6.83 -3.85 36.07
CA LEU A 184 6.37 -2.50 35.72
C LEU A 184 4.83 -2.43 35.64
N PRO A 185 4.22 -1.25 35.86
CA PRO A 185 2.77 -1.07 35.73
C PRO A 185 2.26 -1.45 34.34
N SER A 186 1.29 -2.36 34.26
CA SER A 186 0.74 -2.84 32.99
C SER A 186 -0.76 -2.57 32.86
N GLY A 187 -1.22 -2.43 31.61
CA GLY A 187 -2.65 -2.55 31.29
C GLY A 187 -3.14 -4.01 31.31
N ARG A 188 -4.45 -4.22 31.09
CA ARG A 188 -5.01 -5.58 30.89
C ARG A 188 -4.39 -6.25 29.66
N LYS A 189 -4.10 -7.55 29.75
CA LYS A 189 -3.72 -8.38 28.59
C LYS A 189 -4.85 -8.36 27.56
N LYS A 190 -4.52 -8.15 26.28
CA LYS A 190 -5.45 -8.31 25.15
C LYS A 190 -5.01 -9.55 24.36
N GLY A 191 -5.92 -10.50 24.19
CA GLY A 191 -5.61 -11.75 23.48
C GLY A 191 -4.43 -12.53 24.08
N GLY A 192 -4.28 -12.51 25.42
CA GLY A 192 -3.20 -13.23 26.13
C GLY A 192 -1.84 -12.53 26.18
N SER A 193 -1.66 -11.37 25.55
CA SER A 193 -0.39 -10.62 25.55
C SER A 193 -0.53 -9.22 26.16
N TYR A 194 0.55 -8.71 26.74
CA TYR A 194 0.62 -7.32 27.18
C TYR A 194 0.81 -6.37 25.99
N SER A 195 0.18 -5.20 26.05
CA SER A 195 0.44 -4.15 25.08
C SER A 195 1.80 -3.52 25.34
N THR A 196 2.67 -3.55 24.34
CA THR A 196 3.93 -2.80 24.33
C THR A 196 3.88 -1.66 23.31
N ALA A 197 2.69 -1.14 22.99
CA ALA A 197 2.55 -0.03 22.04
C ALA A 197 3.25 1.24 22.54
N ALA A 198 3.62 2.13 21.61
CA ALA A 198 4.37 3.35 21.94
C ALA A 198 3.76 4.17 23.09
N PRO A 199 2.43 4.43 23.16
CA PRO A 199 1.84 5.17 24.28
C PRO A 199 2.01 4.48 25.64
N VAL A 200 2.05 3.15 25.68
CA VAL A 200 2.26 2.38 26.93
C VAL A 200 3.71 2.54 27.37
N LEU A 201 4.67 2.42 26.45
CA LEU A 201 6.08 2.61 26.75
C LEU A 201 6.40 4.06 27.12
N GLU A 202 5.73 5.04 26.52
CA GLU A 202 5.91 6.46 26.89
C GLU A 202 5.48 6.72 28.33
N ALA A 203 4.35 6.17 28.77
CA ALA A 203 3.91 6.28 30.17
C ALA A 203 4.88 5.60 31.16
N LEU A 204 5.65 4.61 30.71
CA LEU A 204 6.64 3.90 31.52
C LEU A 204 7.99 4.62 31.60
N ARG A 205 8.24 5.66 30.79
CA ARG A 205 9.52 6.40 30.82
C ARG A 205 9.83 7.01 32.19
N GLU A 206 8.80 7.49 32.89
CA GLU A 206 8.92 8.05 34.25
C GLU A 206 9.13 6.97 35.33
N VAL A 207 8.86 5.71 35.00
CA VAL A 207 8.96 4.58 35.95
C VAL A 207 10.29 3.85 35.79
N HIS A 208 10.73 3.61 34.55
CA HIS A 208 11.95 2.87 34.27
C HIS A 208 12.63 3.31 32.96
N PRO A 209 13.95 3.57 32.96
CA PRO A 209 14.67 4.08 31.79
C PRO A 209 14.64 3.13 30.58
N ILE A 210 14.50 1.82 30.81
CA ILE A 210 14.38 0.81 29.75
C ILE A 210 13.31 1.14 28.72
N ALA A 211 12.20 1.78 29.13
CA ALA A 211 11.10 2.12 28.23
C ALA A 211 11.54 3.15 27.18
N GLY A 212 12.40 4.10 27.56
CA GLY A 212 13.04 5.04 26.63
C GLY A 212 13.93 4.33 25.62
N LEU A 213 14.81 3.45 26.09
CA LEU A 213 15.73 2.68 25.24
C LEU A 213 14.97 1.82 24.21
N ILE A 214 13.89 1.16 24.64
CA ILE A 214 13.05 0.32 23.76
C ILE A 214 12.36 1.17 22.69
N LEU A 215 11.84 2.34 23.05
CA LEU A 215 11.19 3.25 22.11
C LEU A 215 12.17 3.69 21.03
N ASP A 216 13.37 4.12 21.43
CA ASP A 216 14.43 4.53 20.52
C ASP A 216 14.87 3.35 19.63
N TYR A 217 15.09 2.17 20.22
CA TYR A 217 15.45 0.96 19.48
C TYR A 217 14.40 0.61 18.42
N ARG A 218 13.11 0.62 18.76
CA ARG A 218 12.03 0.30 17.82
C ARG A 218 11.91 1.34 16.71
N GLN A 219 12.09 2.61 17.03
CA GLN A 219 12.07 3.68 16.02
C GLN A 219 13.21 3.49 15.02
N LEU A 220 14.44 3.29 15.50
CA LEU A 220 15.61 3.10 14.63
C LEU A 220 15.56 1.78 13.86
N SER A 221 15.11 0.70 14.51
CA SER A 221 14.96 -0.63 13.91
C SER A 221 13.96 -0.60 12.75
N LYS A 222 12.80 0.05 12.95
CA LYS A 222 11.82 0.25 11.89
C LYS A 222 12.36 1.13 10.77
N LEU A 223 13.02 2.25 11.10
CA LEU A 223 13.62 3.14 10.09
C LEU A 223 14.64 2.40 9.22
N LYS A 224 15.52 1.62 9.85
CA LYS A 224 16.55 0.83 9.17
C LYS A 224 15.94 -0.28 8.31
N SER A 225 15.13 -1.17 8.90
CA SER A 225 14.60 -2.35 8.22
C SER A 225 13.55 -2.02 7.15
N THR A 226 12.63 -1.10 7.44
CA THR A 226 11.46 -0.85 6.59
C THR A 226 11.77 0.09 5.44
N TYR A 227 12.77 0.98 5.59
CA TYR A 227 13.08 1.98 4.58
C TYR A 227 14.53 1.88 4.10
N ILE A 228 15.51 2.02 4.98
CA ILE A 228 16.91 2.18 4.54
C ILE A 228 17.46 0.91 3.87
N ASP A 229 17.19 -0.26 4.44
CA ASP A 229 17.69 -1.53 3.90
C ASP A 229 16.81 -2.09 2.77
N SER A 230 15.50 -1.79 2.79
CA SER A 230 14.53 -2.36 1.85
C SER A 230 14.45 -1.58 0.54
N LEU A 231 14.48 -0.24 0.59
CA LEU A 231 14.28 0.63 -0.58
C LEU A 231 15.28 0.37 -1.71
N PRO A 232 16.59 0.16 -1.45
CA PRO A 232 17.53 -0.20 -2.52
C PRO A 232 17.15 -1.47 -3.27
N GLY A 233 16.54 -2.45 -2.58
CA GLY A 233 16.06 -3.70 -3.18
C GLY A 233 14.82 -3.52 -4.06
N LEU A 234 14.15 -2.36 -4.00
CA LEU A 234 12.98 -2.03 -4.82
C LEU A 234 13.32 -1.21 -6.07
N ILE A 235 14.61 -0.95 -6.31
CA ILE A 235 15.06 -0.26 -7.52
C ILE A 235 14.75 -1.14 -8.73
N ASN A 236 13.98 -0.60 -9.67
CA ASN A 236 13.71 -1.28 -10.93
C ASN A 236 14.99 -1.29 -11.78
N PRO A 237 15.49 -2.47 -12.19
CA PRO A 237 16.75 -2.58 -12.93
C PRO A 237 16.70 -1.94 -14.32
N LYS A 238 15.53 -1.76 -14.93
CA LYS A 238 15.37 -1.11 -16.24
C LYS A 238 15.54 0.40 -16.16
N THR A 239 15.02 1.02 -15.10
CA THR A 239 14.95 2.49 -14.97
C THR A 239 15.99 3.05 -14.00
N GLY A 240 16.53 2.22 -13.10
CA GLY A 240 17.40 2.65 -12.02
C GLY A 240 16.66 3.45 -10.93
N ARG A 241 15.33 3.36 -10.86
CA ARG A 241 14.48 4.16 -9.97
C ARG A 241 13.49 3.28 -9.21
N VAL A 242 12.98 3.79 -8.10
CA VAL A 242 11.88 3.17 -7.35
C VAL A 242 10.55 3.69 -7.85
N HIS A 243 9.60 2.79 -8.11
CA HIS A 243 8.27 3.12 -8.63
C HIS A 243 7.23 2.71 -7.59
N THR A 244 6.65 3.69 -6.89
CA THR A 244 5.52 3.47 -5.99
C THR A 244 4.21 3.40 -6.78
N SER A 245 3.17 2.80 -6.21
CA SER A 245 1.80 2.89 -6.72
C SER A 245 0.97 3.83 -5.85
N PHE A 246 0.46 4.90 -6.44
CA PHE A 246 -0.51 5.81 -5.85
C PHE A 246 -1.94 5.28 -6.06
N ASN A 247 -2.70 5.20 -4.98
CA ASN A 247 -4.08 4.71 -4.99
C ASN A 247 -5.01 5.84 -4.56
N GLN A 248 -5.86 6.29 -5.49
CA GLN A 248 -6.87 7.31 -5.24
C GLN A 248 -8.13 6.75 -4.56
N THR A 249 -8.39 5.44 -4.71
CA THR A 249 -9.65 4.82 -4.28
C THR A 249 -9.57 4.07 -2.95
N ARG A 250 -8.52 4.27 -2.15
CA ARG A 250 -8.27 3.48 -0.93
C ARG A 250 -8.66 4.17 0.37
N THR A 251 -8.60 5.50 0.42
CA THR A 251 -8.87 6.23 1.67
C THR A 251 -10.25 6.87 1.62
N THR A 252 -11.00 6.77 2.71
CA THR A 252 -12.34 7.39 2.82
C THR A 252 -12.31 8.92 2.82
N THR A 253 -11.14 9.51 3.09
CA THR A 253 -10.96 10.97 3.17
C THR A 253 -10.61 11.62 1.83
N GLY A 254 -10.51 10.84 0.74
CA GLY A 254 -10.08 11.33 -0.57
C GLY A 254 -8.57 11.61 -0.69
N ARG A 255 -7.77 11.24 0.32
CA ARG A 255 -6.31 11.31 0.24
C ARG A 255 -5.78 10.18 -0.63
N LEU A 256 -4.77 10.47 -1.43
CA LEU A 256 -3.94 9.43 -2.05
C LEU A 256 -3.32 8.56 -0.97
N SER A 257 -3.14 7.28 -1.26
CA SER A 257 -2.29 6.38 -0.49
C SER A 257 -1.21 5.78 -1.39
N SER A 258 -0.10 5.35 -0.82
CA SER A 258 1.05 4.82 -1.56
C SER A 258 1.36 3.38 -1.13
N SER A 259 1.77 2.53 -2.07
CA SER A 259 2.18 1.15 -1.83
C SER A 259 3.34 0.74 -2.72
N ASN A 260 4.12 -0.25 -2.28
CA ASN A 260 5.24 -0.86 -3.03
C ASN A 260 6.28 0.14 -3.59
N PRO A 261 6.94 0.95 -2.76
CA PRO A 261 6.85 1.07 -1.30
C PRO A 261 5.79 2.10 -0.88
N ASN A 262 5.37 2.07 0.39
CA ASN A 262 4.52 3.12 0.98
C ASN A 262 5.39 4.30 1.43
N LEU A 263 5.41 5.36 0.62
CA LEU A 263 6.20 6.57 0.86
C LEU A 263 5.63 7.47 1.96
N GLN A 264 4.35 7.33 2.31
CA GLN A 264 3.70 8.17 3.32
C GLN A 264 4.07 7.76 4.75
N ASN A 265 4.56 6.54 4.93
CA ASN A 265 4.93 6.03 6.24
C ASN A 265 6.40 6.32 6.60
N ILE A 266 7.17 6.96 5.71
CA ILE A 266 8.55 7.38 6.02
C ILE A 266 8.48 8.40 7.18
N PRO A 267 9.14 8.16 8.33
CA PRO A 267 9.04 9.02 9.50
C PRO A 267 9.40 10.48 9.19
N ILE A 268 8.52 11.43 9.53
CA ILE A 268 8.66 12.87 9.22
C ILE A 268 9.34 13.66 10.36
N ARG A 269 9.47 13.08 11.56
CA ARG A 269 10.00 13.78 12.74
C ARG A 269 11.20 13.06 13.37
N GLY A 270 12.32 13.77 13.37
CA GLY A 270 13.58 13.48 14.08
C GLY A 270 14.75 14.16 13.35
N GLU A 271 15.85 14.47 14.03
CA GLU A 271 17.09 14.99 13.38
C GLU A 271 17.71 14.02 12.35
N LEU A 272 17.15 12.82 12.24
CA LEU A 272 17.57 11.72 11.36
C LEU A 272 16.63 11.52 10.15
N GLY A 273 15.57 12.33 10.02
CA GLY A 273 14.56 12.27 8.96
C GLY A 273 14.67 13.44 8.00
#